data_AF-A0A7U5YHP0-F1
#
_entry.id   AF-A0A7U5YHP0-F1
#
_cell.length_a   1.000
_cell.length_b   1.000
_cell.length_c   1.000
_cell.angle_alpha   90.00
_cell.angle_beta   90.00
_cell.angle_gamma   90.00
#
_symmetry.space_group_name_H-M   'P 1'
#
loop_
_entity.id
_entity.type
_entity.pdbx_description
1 polymer ?
#
loop_
_entity_poly.entity_id
_entity_poly.type
_entity_poly.pdbx_seq_one_letter_code
_entity_poly.pdbx_strand_id
1 'polypeptide(L)'
;MNTASTVNLADCDAQTIRDRVRAAGVTGAGGAGFPTHVKLQAQVDTFLVNAAECEPMLKVDQQLMALQASRLIRGVQYAMRATGAREGIIALKEKYQTAIKALTPLLTPAIRLHMLPDVYPAGDEVLTIWLATGRRVPPAALPVSVGVVVNNVQTVLNIARAVEQQYPVTRRTLTVNGAVARPLTLTVPLGMQLRDVLALAGGATVDNPGFINGGPMMGNLLPSLDAPVTRTTGGLLVLPKTHPLIARRMQDDRTILAIARTVCEQCRLCTELCPRHLIGHELSPHLLVRAVNYHQAATPQLLLSALTCSECNVCESVACPVGISPVRINRMLKRELRAQHQRYEGPLHPADEMAKYRLIPIKRLIAKLGLNDWYHDAPFNPFEPQPDRVILLLRQHIGASAIPCVQKGDRVVRGQCIADIPQDALGAPIHASIDGIVHEITDEAITVVRG
;
A
#
# COMPACT_ATOMS: atom_id res chain seq x y z
N MET A 1 -20.81 -11.43 -18.77
CA MET A 1 -20.88 -12.55 -17.80
C MET A 1 -20.04 -13.67 -18.37
N ASN A 2 -18.84 -13.88 -17.84
CA ASN A 2 -17.97 -14.98 -18.27
C ASN A 2 -17.98 -15.99 -17.13
N THR A 3 -18.67 -17.12 -17.30
CA THR A 3 -18.66 -18.25 -16.39
C THR A 3 -17.28 -18.90 -16.46
N ALA A 4 -16.31 -18.31 -15.77
CA ALA A 4 -15.00 -18.94 -15.56
C ALA A 4 -15.25 -20.26 -14.82
N SER A 5 -14.82 -21.37 -15.42
CA SER A 5 -14.75 -22.68 -14.78
C SER A 5 -14.06 -22.51 -13.43
N THR A 6 -14.80 -22.66 -12.34
CA THR A 6 -14.23 -22.63 -10.99
C THR A 6 -13.31 -23.83 -10.86
N VAL A 7 -12.00 -23.59 -10.89
CA VAL A 7 -11.00 -24.60 -10.57
C VAL A 7 -11.30 -25.09 -9.16
N ASN A 8 -11.53 -26.39 -8.99
CA ASN A 8 -11.81 -26.97 -7.70
C ASN A 8 -10.57 -26.76 -6.79
N LEU A 9 -10.80 -26.24 -5.59
CA LEU A 9 -9.75 -26.04 -4.58
C LEU A 9 -9.00 -27.33 -4.25
N ALA A 10 -9.67 -28.49 -4.36
CA ALA A 10 -9.06 -29.80 -4.16
C ALA A 10 -7.96 -30.14 -5.17
N ASP A 11 -8.04 -29.58 -6.38
CA ASP A 11 -7.17 -29.93 -7.51
C ASP A 11 -5.94 -29.00 -7.62
N CYS A 12 -5.82 -28.01 -6.73
CA CYS A 12 -4.70 -27.07 -6.68
C CYS A 12 -3.89 -27.25 -5.40
N ASP A 13 -2.73 -27.90 -5.51
CA ASP A 13 -1.77 -27.98 -4.41
C ASP A 13 -1.08 -26.63 -4.13
N ALA A 14 -0.37 -26.56 -3.00
CA ALA A 14 0.30 -25.34 -2.57
C ALA A 14 1.34 -24.84 -3.59
N GLN A 15 2.01 -25.75 -4.29
CA GLN A 15 3.04 -25.41 -5.26
C GLN A 15 2.42 -24.81 -6.53
N THR A 16 1.39 -25.44 -7.08
CA THR A 16 0.63 -24.94 -8.24
C THR A 16 0.08 -23.54 -7.98
N ILE A 17 -0.43 -23.28 -6.77
CA ILE A 17 -0.92 -21.94 -6.40
C ILE A 17 0.22 -20.92 -6.46
N ARG A 18 1.38 -21.22 -5.86
CA ARG A 18 2.54 -20.32 -5.88
C ARG A 18 3.04 -20.06 -7.29
N ASP A 19 3.09 -21.09 -8.12
CA ASP A 19 3.59 -20.99 -9.50
C ASP A 19 2.65 -20.15 -10.36
N ARG A 20 1.33 -20.36 -10.27
CA ARG A 20 0.34 -19.52 -10.96
C ARG A 20 0.39 -18.06 -10.48
N VAL A 21 0.55 -17.82 -9.17
CA VAL A 21 0.69 -16.47 -8.60
C VAL A 21 1.98 -15.79 -9.06
N ARG A 22 3.10 -16.53 -9.17
CA ARG A 22 4.36 -16.03 -9.72
C ARG A 22 4.21 -15.69 -11.20
N ALA A 23 3.71 -16.62 -12.00
CA ALA A 23 3.51 -16.44 -13.44
C ALA A 23 2.60 -15.25 -13.75
N ALA A 24 1.52 -15.06 -12.97
CA ALA A 24 0.62 -13.92 -13.12
C ALA A 24 1.23 -12.57 -12.70
N GLY A 25 2.43 -12.54 -12.10
CA GLY A 25 3.09 -11.33 -11.65
C GLY A 25 2.40 -10.64 -10.46
N VAL A 26 1.80 -11.42 -9.55
CA VAL A 26 1.08 -10.85 -8.40
C VAL A 26 2.07 -10.28 -7.37
N THR A 27 1.88 -9.01 -7.04
CA THR A 27 2.65 -8.29 -6.01
C THR A 27 1.72 -7.65 -4.99
N GLY A 28 2.25 -7.32 -3.81
CA GLY A 28 1.53 -6.60 -2.76
C GLY A 28 1.02 -5.23 -3.23
N ALA A 29 -0.30 -5.12 -3.42
CA ALA A 29 -0.97 -3.92 -3.92
C ALA A 29 -1.03 -2.74 -2.92
N GLY A 30 -0.78 -2.99 -1.62
CA GLY A 30 -0.95 -2.00 -0.55
C GLY A 30 0.33 -1.27 -0.11
N GLY A 31 1.45 -1.45 -0.79
CA GLY A 31 2.73 -0.90 -0.34
C GLY A 31 3.82 -1.02 -1.40
N ALA A 32 5.04 -1.39 -1.01
CA ALA A 32 6.21 -1.44 -1.88
C ALA A 32 6.21 -2.57 -2.95
N GLY A 33 5.09 -3.26 -3.17
CA GLY A 33 4.99 -4.27 -4.23
C GLY A 33 5.70 -5.59 -3.94
N PHE A 34 5.84 -6.04 -2.69
CA PHE A 34 6.53 -7.30 -2.39
C PHE A 34 5.93 -8.49 -3.16
N PRO A 35 6.73 -9.37 -3.81
CA PRO A 35 6.22 -10.50 -4.58
C PRO A 35 5.35 -11.46 -3.76
N THR A 36 4.11 -11.66 -4.19
CA THR A 36 3.11 -12.39 -3.38
C THR A 36 3.42 -13.88 -3.30
N HIS A 37 3.95 -14.47 -4.37
CA HIS A 37 4.33 -15.89 -4.37
C HIS A 37 5.38 -16.22 -3.28
N VAL A 38 6.29 -15.29 -2.97
CA VAL A 38 7.26 -15.43 -1.88
C VAL A 38 6.57 -15.37 -0.52
N LYS A 39 5.61 -14.45 -0.32
CA LYS A 39 4.78 -14.44 0.90
C LYS A 39 4.01 -15.76 1.08
N LEU A 40 3.57 -16.38 -0.01
CA LEU A 40 2.83 -17.65 0.00
C LEU A 40 3.71 -18.90 0.21
N GLN A 41 5.04 -18.76 0.21
CA GLN A 41 5.95 -19.87 0.60
C GLN A 41 6.01 -20.06 2.12
N ALA A 42 5.74 -19.00 2.88
CA ALA A 42 5.78 -19.04 4.33
C ALA A 42 4.81 -20.09 4.89
N GLN A 43 5.26 -20.83 5.91
CA GLN A 43 4.41 -21.72 6.68
C GLN A 43 3.93 -20.98 7.92
N VAL A 44 2.63 -20.73 8.00
CA VAL A 44 2.01 -19.95 9.08
C VAL A 44 0.68 -20.56 9.49
N ASP A 45 0.22 -20.28 10.70
CA ASP A 45 -1.08 -20.77 11.17
C ASP A 45 -2.24 -19.81 10.82
N THR A 46 -1.96 -18.52 10.61
CA THR A 46 -2.97 -17.50 10.27
C THR A 46 -2.64 -16.77 8.96
N PHE A 47 -3.62 -16.71 8.04
CA PHE A 47 -3.61 -15.81 6.89
C PHE A 47 -4.51 -14.60 7.14
N LEU A 48 -3.94 -13.39 7.13
CA LEU A 48 -4.64 -12.14 7.45
C LEU A 48 -4.82 -11.28 6.19
N VAL A 49 -6.06 -10.94 5.86
CA VAL A 49 -6.38 -9.91 4.89
C VAL A 49 -6.47 -8.57 5.62
N ASN A 50 -5.55 -7.67 5.31
CA ASN A 50 -5.64 -6.28 5.74
C ASN A 50 -6.61 -5.53 4.82
N ALA A 51 -7.84 -5.39 5.30
CA ALA A 51 -8.96 -4.73 4.63
C ALA A 51 -9.39 -3.44 5.34
N ALA A 52 -8.48 -2.84 6.12
CA ALA A 52 -8.79 -1.65 6.90
C ALA A 52 -8.97 -0.39 6.02
N GLU A 53 -8.18 -0.26 4.93
CA GLU A 53 -8.07 0.96 4.12
C GLU A 53 -8.00 2.23 4.99
N CYS A 54 -6.81 2.48 5.53
CA CYS A 54 -6.59 3.56 6.50
C CYS A 54 -6.20 4.89 5.89
N GLU A 55 -5.75 4.91 4.62
CA GLU A 55 -5.51 6.15 3.90
C GLU A 55 -6.84 6.90 3.70
N PRO A 56 -7.02 8.09 4.30
CA PRO A 56 -8.22 8.88 4.07
C PRO A 56 -8.41 9.14 2.57
N MET A 57 -9.66 9.34 2.14
CA MET A 57 -10.05 9.61 0.75
C MET A 57 -9.91 8.45 -0.25
N LEU A 58 -9.17 7.37 0.07
CA LEU A 58 -9.19 6.15 -0.73
C LEU A 58 -10.41 5.28 -0.37
N LYS A 59 -10.99 4.62 -1.37
CA LYS A 59 -12.28 3.93 -1.27
C LYS A 59 -12.27 2.56 -1.95
N VAL A 60 -11.10 2.06 -2.31
CA VAL A 60 -10.94 0.91 -3.20
C VAL A 60 -11.33 -0.38 -2.50
N ASP A 61 -10.72 -0.68 -1.36
CA ASP A 61 -10.80 -2.01 -0.76
C ASP A 61 -12.21 -2.31 -0.28
N GLN A 62 -12.87 -1.35 0.37
CA GLN A 62 -14.26 -1.50 0.83
C GLN A 62 -15.24 -1.78 -0.33
N GLN A 63 -15.04 -1.14 -1.48
CA GLN A 63 -15.88 -1.31 -2.65
C GLN A 63 -15.59 -2.63 -3.36
N LEU A 64 -14.32 -3.02 -3.49
CA LEU A 64 -13.95 -4.30 -4.08
C LEU A 64 -14.40 -5.50 -3.23
N MET A 65 -14.35 -5.40 -1.90
CA MET A 65 -14.90 -6.44 -1.03
C MET A 65 -16.39 -6.63 -1.27
N ALA A 66 -17.16 -5.53 -1.37
CA ALA A 66 -18.59 -5.61 -1.64
C ALA A 66 -18.90 -6.18 -3.03
N LEU A 67 -18.18 -5.75 -4.07
CA LEU A 67 -18.41 -6.15 -5.46
C LEU A 67 -17.88 -7.55 -5.79
N GLN A 68 -16.85 -8.02 -5.08
CA GLN A 68 -16.13 -9.26 -5.42
C GLN A 68 -15.98 -10.21 -4.22
N ALA A 69 -16.94 -10.19 -3.29
CA ALA A 69 -16.91 -10.99 -2.05
C ALA A 69 -16.58 -12.47 -2.28
N SER A 70 -17.25 -13.14 -3.23
CA SER A 70 -17.00 -14.56 -3.53
C SER A 70 -15.58 -14.82 -4.02
N ARG A 71 -15.03 -13.92 -4.85
CA ARG A 71 -13.64 -14.03 -5.32
C ARG A 71 -12.67 -13.80 -4.17
N LEU A 72 -12.96 -12.87 -3.26
CA LEU A 72 -12.11 -12.62 -2.10
C LEU A 72 -12.02 -13.86 -1.21
N ILE A 73 -13.15 -14.48 -0.87
CA ILE A 73 -13.18 -15.70 -0.05
C ILE A 73 -12.36 -16.81 -0.71
N ARG A 74 -12.52 -17.05 -2.02
CA ARG A 74 -11.70 -18.06 -2.73
C ARG A 74 -10.22 -17.71 -2.70
N GLY A 75 -9.86 -16.43 -2.89
CA GLY A 75 -8.49 -15.96 -2.76
C GLY A 75 -7.89 -16.23 -1.38
N VAL A 76 -8.68 -16.04 -0.31
CA VAL A 76 -8.28 -16.39 1.07
C VAL A 76 -8.05 -17.90 1.19
N GLN A 77 -8.96 -18.73 0.67
CA GLN A 77 -8.83 -20.19 0.71
C GLN A 77 -7.57 -20.68 -0.03
N TYR A 78 -7.29 -20.16 -1.23
CA TYR A 78 -6.06 -20.50 -1.97
C TYR A 78 -4.81 -20.06 -1.20
N ALA A 79 -4.83 -18.87 -0.61
CA ALA A 79 -3.69 -18.39 0.16
C ALA A 79 -3.45 -19.21 1.43
N MET A 80 -4.51 -19.55 2.17
CA MET A 80 -4.44 -20.45 3.33
C MET A 80 -3.88 -21.82 2.94
N ARG A 81 -4.33 -22.39 1.81
CA ARG A 81 -3.80 -23.65 1.28
C ARG A 81 -2.31 -23.57 0.96
N ALA A 82 -1.87 -22.49 0.33
CA ALA A 82 -0.46 -22.28 -0.03
C ALA A 82 0.46 -22.14 1.19
N THR A 83 -0.02 -21.47 2.24
CA THR A 83 0.76 -21.20 3.46
C THR A 83 0.58 -22.23 4.57
N GLY A 84 -0.33 -23.20 4.41
CA GLY A 84 -0.70 -24.13 5.47
C GLY A 84 -1.51 -23.52 6.61
N ALA A 85 -2.06 -22.32 6.42
CA ALA A 85 -2.81 -21.61 7.46
C ALA A 85 -4.13 -22.32 7.76
N ARG A 86 -4.43 -22.46 9.06
CA ARG A 86 -5.66 -23.07 9.57
C ARG A 86 -6.76 -22.04 9.77
N GLU A 87 -6.39 -20.78 9.98
CA GLU A 87 -7.30 -19.66 10.17
C GLU A 87 -7.09 -18.58 9.11
N GLY A 88 -8.17 -18.13 8.50
CA GLY A 88 -8.24 -16.93 7.69
C GLY A 88 -8.95 -15.81 8.45
N ILE A 89 -8.34 -14.63 8.50
CA ILE A 89 -8.96 -13.45 9.11
C ILE A 89 -9.07 -12.36 8.05
N ILE A 90 -10.26 -11.80 7.88
CA ILE A 90 -10.45 -10.57 7.11
C ILE A 90 -10.65 -9.43 8.11
N ALA A 91 -9.64 -8.57 8.28
CA ALA A 91 -9.68 -7.46 9.21
C ALA A 91 -10.13 -6.19 8.50
N LEU A 92 -11.37 -5.78 8.73
CA LEU A 92 -12.01 -4.63 8.08
C LEU A 92 -12.68 -3.72 9.10
N LYS A 93 -12.97 -2.49 8.71
CA LYS A 93 -13.64 -1.55 9.61
C LYS A 93 -15.12 -1.89 9.78
N GLU A 94 -15.62 -1.73 11.00
CA GLU A 94 -17.02 -1.98 11.34
C GLU A 94 -18.01 -1.20 10.46
N LYS A 95 -17.65 0.01 10.01
CA LYS A 95 -18.50 0.83 9.14
C LYS A 95 -18.67 0.30 7.72
N TYR A 96 -17.88 -0.68 7.26
CA TYR A 96 -17.98 -1.23 5.90
C TYR A 96 -19.14 -2.22 5.75
N GLN A 97 -20.35 -1.77 6.12
CA GLN A 97 -21.55 -2.60 6.24
C GLN A 97 -21.92 -3.31 4.92
N THR A 98 -21.73 -2.66 3.77
CA THR A 98 -21.98 -3.28 2.46
C THR A 98 -21.04 -4.48 2.21
N ALA A 99 -19.76 -4.34 2.57
CA ALA A 99 -18.79 -5.42 2.45
C ALA A 99 -19.07 -6.54 3.45
N ILE A 100 -19.40 -6.21 4.71
CA ILE A 100 -19.78 -7.18 5.74
C ILE A 100 -20.97 -8.01 5.26
N LYS A 101 -22.06 -7.37 4.80
CA LYS A 101 -23.25 -8.06 4.29
C LYS A 101 -22.95 -8.99 3.12
N ALA A 102 -22.04 -8.59 2.22
CA ALA A 102 -21.64 -9.42 1.09
C ALA A 102 -20.73 -10.60 1.47
N LEU A 103 -19.87 -10.44 2.49
CA LEU A 103 -18.91 -11.45 2.91
C LEU A 103 -19.50 -12.49 3.87
N THR A 104 -20.33 -12.06 4.82
CA THR A 104 -20.84 -12.92 5.91
C THR A 104 -21.47 -14.23 5.42
N PRO A 105 -22.34 -14.26 4.39
CA PRO A 105 -22.95 -15.50 3.91
C PRO A 105 -21.96 -16.47 3.25
N LEU A 106 -20.75 -16.01 2.91
CA LEU A 106 -19.74 -16.76 2.18
C LEU A 106 -18.61 -17.28 3.07
N LEU A 107 -18.65 -16.96 4.37
CA LEU A 107 -17.64 -17.41 5.33
C LEU A 107 -17.68 -18.93 5.50
N THR A 108 -16.49 -19.52 5.66
CA THR A 108 -16.34 -20.91 6.06
C THR A 108 -15.97 -20.98 7.54
N PRO A 109 -16.06 -22.15 8.21
CA PRO A 109 -15.64 -22.26 9.62
C PRO A 109 -14.18 -21.86 9.88
N ALA A 110 -13.34 -21.90 8.84
CA ALA A 110 -11.92 -21.53 8.93
C ALA A 110 -11.67 -20.04 8.67
N ILE A 111 -12.66 -19.26 8.21
CA ILE A 111 -12.52 -17.85 7.84
C ILE A 111 -13.48 -17.00 8.66
N ARG A 112 -12.95 -16.00 9.38
CA ARG A 112 -13.76 -15.04 10.14
C ARG A 112 -13.50 -13.59 9.74
N LEU A 113 -14.49 -12.74 10.00
CA LEU A 113 -14.31 -11.30 9.96
C LEU A 113 -13.79 -10.80 11.31
N HIS A 114 -12.90 -9.83 11.30
CA HIS A 114 -12.47 -9.10 12.48
C HIS A 114 -12.78 -7.61 12.30
N MET A 115 -13.59 -7.06 13.21
CA MET A 115 -14.02 -5.67 13.17
C MET A 115 -12.95 -4.77 13.79
N LEU A 116 -12.33 -3.94 12.96
CA LEU A 116 -11.40 -2.91 13.39
C LEU A 116 -12.13 -1.60 13.73
N PRO A 117 -11.68 -0.87 14.76
CA PRO A 117 -12.16 0.49 15.00
C PRO A 117 -11.80 1.44 13.84
N ASP A 118 -12.61 2.48 13.62
CA ASP A 118 -12.37 3.48 12.57
C ASP A 118 -11.28 4.51 12.97
N VAL A 119 -10.07 4.01 13.16
CA VAL A 119 -8.91 4.76 13.63
C VAL A 119 -7.70 4.58 12.70
N TYR A 120 -6.82 5.57 12.71
CA TYR A 120 -5.54 5.56 12.03
C TYR A 120 -4.40 5.30 13.03
N PRO A 121 -3.37 4.49 12.69
CA PRO A 121 -3.22 3.72 11.45
C PRO A 121 -3.58 2.24 11.63
N ALA A 122 -4.85 1.90 11.88
CA ALA A 122 -5.27 0.49 12.08
C ALA A 122 -4.87 -0.48 10.94
N GLY A 123 -4.60 0.05 9.74
CA GLY A 123 -4.13 -0.67 8.56
C GLY A 123 -2.61 -0.74 8.39
N ASP A 124 -1.81 -0.23 9.34
CA ASP A 124 -0.38 -0.57 9.43
C ASP A 124 -0.24 -2.09 9.66
N GLU A 125 0.59 -2.77 8.88
CA GLU A 125 0.66 -4.24 8.87
C GLU A 125 0.88 -4.85 10.26
N VAL A 126 1.74 -4.25 11.09
CA VAL A 126 2.03 -4.75 12.44
C VAL A 126 0.90 -4.41 13.41
N LEU A 127 0.31 -3.22 13.28
CA LEU A 127 -0.84 -2.84 14.10
C LEU A 127 -2.07 -3.68 13.77
N THR A 128 -2.34 -3.98 12.49
CA THR A 128 -3.45 -4.85 12.08
C THR A 128 -3.30 -6.25 12.66
N ILE A 129 -2.09 -6.83 12.65
CA ILE A 129 -1.82 -8.13 13.29
C ILE A 129 -2.16 -8.08 14.77
N TRP A 130 -1.68 -7.07 15.49
CA TRP A 130 -1.95 -6.93 16.92
C TRP A 130 -3.44 -6.78 17.22
N LEU A 131 -4.13 -5.90 16.50
CA LEU A 131 -5.57 -5.70 16.70
C LEU A 131 -6.38 -6.96 16.38
N ALA A 132 -6.02 -7.70 15.32
CA ALA A 132 -6.79 -8.85 14.84
C ALA A 132 -6.48 -10.18 15.56
N THR A 133 -5.27 -10.32 16.12
CA THR A 133 -4.77 -11.59 16.66
C THR A 133 -4.24 -11.50 18.09
N GLY A 134 -4.00 -10.29 18.61
CA GLY A 134 -3.29 -10.06 19.88
C GLY A 134 -1.77 -10.27 19.81
N ARG A 135 -1.25 -10.84 18.71
CA ARG A 135 0.19 -11.09 18.53
C ARG A 135 0.91 -9.79 18.18
N ARG A 136 2.11 -9.59 18.71
CA ARG A 136 2.93 -8.39 18.43
C ARG A 136 4.19 -8.80 17.70
N VAL A 137 4.41 -8.21 16.52
CA VAL A 137 5.62 -8.47 15.72
C VAL A 137 6.80 -7.76 16.40
N PRO A 138 7.88 -8.48 16.74
CA PRO A 138 9.09 -7.86 17.28
C PRO A 138 9.68 -6.81 16.33
N PRO A 139 10.40 -5.80 16.85
CA PRO A 139 11.12 -4.85 16.01
C PRO A 139 12.03 -5.54 15.00
N ALA A 140 12.12 -4.99 13.78
CA ALA A 140 12.90 -5.52 12.66
C ALA A 140 12.53 -6.95 12.17
N ALA A 141 11.61 -7.66 12.84
CA ALA A 141 11.10 -8.95 12.41
C ALA A 141 9.97 -8.82 11.38
N LEU A 142 9.74 -9.89 10.63
CA LEU A 142 8.65 -10.00 9.67
C LEU A 142 7.42 -10.67 10.32
N PRO A 143 6.18 -10.41 9.85
CA PRO A 143 4.96 -11.05 10.36
C PRO A 143 5.01 -12.58 10.50
N VAL A 144 5.78 -13.25 9.65
CA VAL A 144 5.95 -14.72 9.70
C VAL A 144 6.56 -15.19 11.03
N SER A 145 7.33 -14.34 11.72
CA SER A 145 7.93 -14.68 13.03
C SER A 145 6.89 -14.86 14.13
N VAL A 146 5.65 -14.41 13.91
CA VAL A 146 4.53 -14.60 14.83
C VAL A 146 3.43 -15.46 14.21
N GLY A 147 3.76 -16.23 13.17
CA GLY A 147 2.83 -17.17 12.53
C GLY A 147 1.73 -16.50 11.70
N VAL A 148 2.00 -15.31 11.14
CA VAL A 148 1.00 -14.57 10.33
C VAL A 148 1.57 -14.15 8.98
N VAL A 149 0.80 -14.32 7.91
CA VAL A 149 1.05 -13.66 6.62
C VAL A 149 -0.06 -12.64 6.35
N VAL A 150 0.32 -11.42 5.97
CA VAL A 150 -0.63 -10.34 5.69
C VAL A 150 -0.63 -9.95 4.22
N ASN A 151 -1.83 -9.84 3.63
CA ASN A 151 -2.04 -9.34 2.27
C ASN A 151 -3.20 -8.34 2.19
N ASN A 152 -3.10 -7.38 1.27
CA ASN A 152 -4.17 -6.43 0.97
C ASN A 152 -5.29 -7.10 0.13
N VAL A 153 -6.51 -6.55 0.19
CA VAL A 153 -7.70 -7.05 -0.54
C VAL A 153 -7.41 -7.24 -2.03
N GLN A 154 -6.84 -6.25 -2.73
CA GLN A 154 -6.56 -6.37 -4.17
C GLN A 154 -5.55 -7.47 -4.48
N THR A 155 -4.56 -7.67 -3.61
CA THR A 155 -3.61 -8.77 -3.75
C THR A 155 -4.33 -10.12 -3.70
N VAL A 156 -5.25 -10.30 -2.76
CA VAL A 156 -6.00 -11.56 -2.59
C VAL A 156 -6.95 -11.81 -3.75
N LEU A 157 -7.59 -10.77 -4.28
CA LEU A 157 -8.39 -10.86 -5.51
C LEU A 157 -7.54 -11.28 -6.71
N ASN A 158 -6.30 -10.79 -6.81
CA ASN A 158 -5.37 -11.18 -7.86
C ASN A 158 -4.86 -12.62 -7.69
N ILE A 159 -4.67 -13.10 -6.44
CA ILE A 159 -4.38 -14.52 -6.18
C ILE A 159 -5.48 -15.41 -6.77
N ALA A 160 -6.75 -15.12 -6.46
CA ALA A 160 -7.87 -15.91 -6.98
C ALA A 160 -7.90 -15.95 -8.52
N ARG A 161 -7.69 -14.80 -9.18
CA ARG A 161 -7.65 -14.74 -10.65
C ARG A 161 -6.45 -15.48 -11.24
N ALA A 162 -5.29 -15.38 -10.62
CA ALA A 162 -4.10 -16.12 -11.03
C ALA A 162 -4.34 -17.63 -10.94
N VAL A 163 -4.94 -18.11 -9.85
CA VAL A 163 -5.20 -19.54 -9.66
C VAL A 163 -6.29 -20.06 -10.58
N GLU A 164 -7.42 -19.36 -10.68
CA GLU A 164 -8.60 -19.84 -11.43
C GLU A 164 -8.48 -19.66 -12.94
N GLN A 165 -7.87 -18.56 -13.38
CA GLN A 165 -7.92 -18.10 -14.77
C GLN A 165 -6.53 -17.98 -15.40
N GLN A 166 -5.46 -18.23 -14.61
CA GLN A 166 -4.07 -17.92 -15.01
C GLN A 166 -3.95 -16.47 -15.51
N TYR A 167 -4.75 -15.59 -14.92
CA TYR A 167 -4.91 -14.24 -15.42
C TYR A 167 -3.86 -13.31 -14.80
N PRO A 168 -2.95 -12.73 -15.59
CA PRO A 168 -1.89 -11.88 -15.07
C PRO A 168 -2.39 -10.51 -14.61
N VAL A 169 -1.63 -9.89 -13.71
CA VAL A 169 -1.90 -8.54 -13.21
C VAL A 169 -1.58 -7.52 -14.31
N THR A 170 -2.62 -7.14 -15.05
CA THR A 170 -2.58 -6.17 -16.16
C THR A 170 -3.31 -4.87 -15.84
N ARG A 171 -4.03 -4.82 -14.71
CA ARG A 171 -4.86 -3.69 -14.31
C ARG A 171 -4.72 -3.38 -12.83
N ARG A 172 -5.07 -2.15 -12.46
CA ARG A 172 -5.04 -1.63 -11.09
C ARG A 172 -6.33 -0.87 -10.80
N THR A 173 -6.94 -1.15 -9.65
CA THR A 173 -8.06 -0.34 -9.15
C THR A 173 -7.52 0.73 -8.21
N LEU A 174 -7.93 1.97 -8.46
CA LEU A 174 -7.48 3.15 -7.71
C LEU A 174 -8.64 4.15 -7.55
N THR A 175 -8.55 5.00 -6.54
CA THR A 175 -9.50 6.10 -6.30
C THR A 175 -8.93 7.42 -6.80
N VAL A 176 -9.74 8.21 -7.52
CA VAL A 176 -9.47 9.61 -7.86
C VAL A 176 -10.38 10.50 -7.01
N ASN A 177 -9.79 11.39 -6.21
CA ASN A 177 -10.54 12.17 -5.21
C ASN A 177 -9.92 13.56 -4.99
N GLY A 178 -10.62 14.41 -4.23
CA GLY A 178 -10.27 15.80 -3.98
C GLY A 178 -10.85 16.75 -5.02
N ALA A 179 -10.08 17.76 -5.42
CA ALA A 179 -10.47 18.83 -6.33
C ALA A 179 -10.63 18.36 -7.79
N VAL A 180 -11.59 17.45 -8.04
CA VAL A 180 -11.91 16.90 -9.35
C VAL A 180 -13.40 17.00 -9.64
N ALA A 181 -13.77 17.11 -10.91
CA ALA A 181 -15.17 17.34 -11.30
C ALA A 181 -16.08 16.14 -10.96
N ARG A 182 -15.56 14.91 -11.07
CA ARG A 182 -16.26 13.66 -10.78
C ARG A 182 -15.34 12.73 -10.00
N PRO A 183 -15.33 12.77 -8.65
CA PRO A 183 -14.61 11.80 -7.84
C PRO A 183 -15.12 10.39 -8.12
N LEU A 184 -14.21 9.42 -8.31
CA LEU A 184 -14.57 8.04 -8.64
C LEU A 184 -13.51 7.03 -8.22
N THR A 185 -13.90 5.77 -8.16
CA THR A 185 -12.99 4.63 -8.09
C THR A 185 -13.15 3.81 -9.36
N LEU A 186 -12.06 3.40 -9.99
CA LEU A 186 -12.12 2.65 -11.25
C LEU A 186 -10.92 1.72 -11.43
N THR A 187 -11.07 0.75 -12.33
CA THR A 187 -10.00 -0.18 -12.70
C THR A 187 -9.40 0.21 -14.04
N VAL A 188 -8.12 0.59 -14.06
CA VAL A 188 -7.40 1.03 -15.26
C VAL A 188 -6.26 0.07 -15.64
N PRO A 189 -5.85 0.01 -16.92
CA PRO A 189 -4.64 -0.70 -17.33
C PRO A 189 -3.38 -0.19 -16.61
N LEU A 190 -2.49 -1.11 -16.26
CA LEU A 190 -1.13 -0.74 -15.86
C LEU A 190 -0.45 0.01 -17.01
N GLY A 191 0.35 1.02 -16.67
CA GLY A 191 1.04 1.86 -17.63
C GLY A 191 0.22 2.98 -18.24
N MET A 192 -1.11 3.04 -17.98
CA MET A 192 -1.91 4.21 -18.33
C MET A 192 -1.39 5.45 -17.59
N GLN A 193 -1.30 6.60 -18.26
CA GLN A 193 -0.77 7.80 -17.63
C GLN A 193 -1.77 8.39 -16.64
N LEU A 194 -1.27 8.99 -15.55
CA LEU A 194 -2.13 9.60 -14.54
C LEU A 194 -2.92 10.81 -15.07
N ARG A 195 -2.43 11.48 -16.13
CA ARG A 195 -3.16 12.54 -16.84
C ARG A 195 -4.47 12.02 -17.45
N ASP A 196 -4.45 10.82 -18.03
CA ASP A 196 -5.62 10.21 -18.66
C ASP A 196 -6.59 9.72 -17.57
N VAL A 197 -6.06 9.22 -16.46
CA VAL A 197 -6.85 8.87 -15.27
C VAL A 197 -7.57 10.10 -14.69
N LEU A 198 -6.90 11.26 -14.61
CA LEU A 198 -7.53 12.51 -14.18
C LEU A 198 -8.63 12.97 -15.15
N ALA A 199 -8.41 12.80 -16.46
CA ALA A 199 -9.42 13.13 -17.47
C ALA A 199 -10.70 12.30 -17.30
N LEU A 200 -10.60 11.02 -16.90
CA LEU A 200 -11.76 10.19 -16.57
C LEU A 200 -12.57 10.75 -15.38
N ALA A 201 -11.90 11.42 -14.44
CA ALA A 201 -12.53 12.17 -13.35
C ALA A 201 -13.07 13.55 -13.76
N GLY A 202 -13.01 13.90 -15.04
CA GLY A 202 -13.47 15.20 -15.56
C GLY A 202 -12.50 16.36 -15.32
N GLY A 203 -11.24 16.08 -14.99
CA GLY A 203 -10.23 17.12 -14.76
C GLY A 203 -10.24 17.70 -13.34
N ALA A 204 -9.25 18.55 -13.07
CA ALA A 204 -9.16 19.29 -11.82
C ALA A 204 -10.15 20.47 -11.82
N THR A 205 -10.70 20.80 -10.64
CA THR A 205 -11.64 21.93 -10.45
C THR A 205 -10.97 23.19 -9.90
N VAL A 206 -9.64 23.22 -9.87
CA VAL A 206 -8.82 24.32 -9.36
C VAL A 206 -7.69 24.63 -10.34
N ASP A 207 -7.32 25.91 -10.45
CA ASP A 207 -6.38 26.39 -11.49
C ASP A 207 -4.94 25.90 -11.30
N ASN A 208 -4.52 25.68 -10.06
CA ASN A 208 -3.15 25.27 -9.72
C ASN A 208 -3.17 24.05 -8.78
N PRO A 209 -3.45 22.85 -9.31
CA PRO A 209 -3.53 21.64 -8.53
C PRO A 209 -2.13 21.09 -8.18
N GLY A 210 -2.02 20.52 -6.97
CA GLY A 210 -0.99 19.57 -6.60
C GLY A 210 -1.56 18.16 -6.56
N PHE A 211 -0.68 17.17 -6.81
CA PHE A 211 -1.09 15.78 -6.98
C PHE A 211 -0.34 14.86 -6.02
N ILE A 212 -1.07 13.92 -5.42
CA ILE A 212 -0.49 12.87 -4.56
C ILE A 212 -0.83 11.50 -5.15
N ASN A 213 0.18 10.66 -5.34
CA ASN A 213 0.03 9.23 -5.62
C ASN A 213 -0.17 8.48 -4.30
N GLY A 214 -1.34 7.89 -4.12
CA GLY A 214 -1.77 7.25 -2.88
C GLY A 214 -2.69 8.15 -2.05
N GLY A 215 -2.67 7.96 -0.73
CA GLY A 215 -3.49 8.75 0.18
C GLY A 215 -2.75 9.93 0.83
N PRO A 216 -3.46 10.77 1.59
CA PRO A 216 -2.91 11.99 2.16
C PRO A 216 -1.88 11.74 3.27
N MET A 217 -1.85 10.54 3.87
CA MET A 217 -0.86 10.19 4.88
C MET A 217 0.41 9.71 4.20
N MET A 218 0.44 8.49 3.67
CA MET A 218 1.69 7.87 3.17
C MET A 218 1.95 8.10 1.68
N GLY A 219 1.05 8.78 0.96
CA GLY A 219 1.23 9.07 -0.47
C GLY A 219 2.33 10.08 -0.77
N ASN A 220 2.87 9.96 -1.98
CA ASN A 220 3.99 10.76 -2.49
C ASN A 220 3.50 11.90 -3.39
N LEU A 221 4.14 13.06 -3.28
CA LEU A 221 3.91 14.16 -4.21
C LEU A 221 4.33 13.74 -5.62
N LEU A 222 3.47 14.00 -6.60
CA LEU A 222 3.78 13.79 -8.01
C LEU A 222 4.28 15.10 -8.62
N PRO A 223 5.45 15.11 -9.28
CA PRO A 223 5.97 16.30 -9.96
C PRO A 223 5.21 16.58 -11.26
N SER A 224 4.69 15.54 -11.92
CA SER A 224 3.82 15.64 -13.09
C SER A 224 2.85 14.45 -13.16
N LEU A 225 1.87 14.54 -14.06
CA LEU A 225 0.90 13.47 -14.34
C LEU A 225 1.33 12.54 -15.49
N ASP A 226 2.56 12.67 -15.98
CA ASP A 226 3.14 11.76 -17.00
C ASP A 226 3.53 10.42 -16.40
N ALA A 227 3.67 10.35 -15.08
CA ALA A 227 3.96 9.12 -14.39
C ALA A 227 2.85 8.08 -14.69
N PRO A 228 3.24 6.83 -15.02
CA PRO A 228 2.29 5.77 -15.30
C PRO A 228 1.65 5.20 -14.04
N VAL A 229 0.47 4.62 -14.18
CA VAL A 229 -0.15 3.75 -13.18
C VAL A 229 0.69 2.48 -13.04
N THR A 230 1.10 2.16 -11.81
CA THR A 230 1.84 0.95 -11.47
C THR A 230 1.01 0.05 -10.55
N ARG A 231 1.53 -1.14 -10.23
CA ARG A 231 0.89 -2.07 -9.29
C ARG A 231 0.68 -1.50 -7.89
N THR A 232 1.45 -0.48 -7.51
CA THR A 232 1.44 0.14 -6.18
C THR A 232 0.71 1.48 -6.15
N THR A 233 0.26 2.01 -7.30
CA THR A 233 -0.55 3.23 -7.37
C THR A 233 -1.86 3.04 -6.60
N GLY A 234 -1.99 3.66 -5.42
CA GLY A 234 -3.16 3.48 -4.54
C GLY A 234 -4.34 4.40 -4.89
N GLY A 235 -4.05 5.57 -5.46
CA GLY A 235 -5.02 6.60 -5.79
C GLY A 235 -4.35 7.82 -6.40
N LEU A 236 -5.16 8.70 -6.98
CA LEU A 236 -4.76 10.03 -7.42
C LEU A 236 -5.56 11.07 -6.65
N LEU A 237 -4.89 11.75 -5.74
CA LEU A 237 -5.50 12.79 -4.93
C LEU A 237 -5.09 14.16 -5.45
N VAL A 238 -6.10 14.98 -5.75
CA VAL A 238 -5.94 16.32 -6.32
C VAL A 238 -6.33 17.35 -5.26
N LEU A 239 -5.45 18.31 -4.99
CA LEU A 239 -5.72 19.39 -4.03
C LEU A 239 -5.18 20.71 -4.58
N PRO A 240 -5.64 21.87 -4.09
CA PRO A 240 -4.96 23.13 -4.37
C PRO A 240 -3.48 23.05 -4.00
N LYS A 241 -2.58 23.65 -4.80
CA LYS A 241 -1.14 23.68 -4.51
C LYS A 241 -0.83 24.37 -3.17
N THR A 242 -1.68 25.30 -2.75
CA THR A 242 -1.62 25.99 -1.45
C THR A 242 -2.09 25.13 -0.27
N HIS A 243 -2.70 23.97 -0.52
CA HIS A 243 -3.17 23.09 0.54
C HIS A 243 -1.98 22.63 1.41
N PRO A 244 -2.09 22.62 2.76
CA PRO A 244 -0.96 22.30 3.65
C PRO A 244 -0.25 20.97 3.35
N LEU A 245 -0.99 19.94 2.94
CA LEU A 245 -0.43 18.64 2.55
C LEU A 245 0.46 18.69 1.31
N ILE A 246 0.14 19.56 0.34
CA ILE A 246 0.96 19.76 -0.86
C ILE A 246 2.15 20.65 -0.50
N ALA A 247 1.89 21.81 0.08
CA ALA A 247 2.91 22.79 0.45
C ALA A 247 4.04 22.15 1.29
N ARG A 248 3.70 21.33 2.30
CA ARG A 248 4.69 20.64 3.14
C ARG A 248 5.54 19.62 2.38
N ARG A 249 4.96 18.88 1.42
CA ARG A 249 5.70 17.91 0.61
C ARG A 249 6.64 18.56 -0.39
N MET A 250 6.37 19.81 -0.77
CA MET A 250 7.23 20.60 -1.65
C MET A 250 8.46 21.19 -0.92
N GLN A 251 8.44 21.28 0.40
CA GLN A 251 9.57 21.82 1.17
C GLN A 251 10.79 20.90 1.07
N ASP A 252 11.99 21.46 0.94
CA ASP A 252 13.24 20.71 0.91
C ASP A 252 13.67 20.24 2.31
N ASP A 253 14.52 19.21 2.36
CA ASP A 253 14.98 18.59 3.62
C ASP A 253 15.80 19.57 4.50
N ARG A 254 16.54 20.52 3.92
CA ARG A 254 17.35 21.49 4.67
C ARG A 254 16.45 22.49 5.41
N THR A 255 15.43 22.99 4.74
CA THR A 255 14.41 23.86 5.36
C THR A 255 13.70 23.15 6.51
N ILE A 256 13.33 21.87 6.34
CA ILE A 256 12.70 21.09 7.41
C ILE A 256 13.60 20.97 8.64
N LEU A 257 14.88 20.65 8.45
CA LEU A 257 15.84 20.55 9.55
C LEU A 257 16.05 21.90 10.25
N ALA A 258 16.14 23.00 9.48
CA ALA A 258 16.28 24.34 10.05
C ALA A 258 15.08 24.72 10.93
N ILE A 259 13.84 24.52 10.44
CA ILE A 259 12.63 24.77 11.23
C ILE A 259 12.64 23.90 12.49
N ALA A 260 12.92 22.60 12.35
CA ALA A 260 12.95 21.67 13.49
C ALA A 260 13.97 22.09 14.56
N ARG A 261 15.14 22.59 14.16
CA ARG A 261 16.16 23.08 15.10
C ARG A 261 15.74 24.35 15.84
N THR A 262 14.95 25.20 15.20
CA THR A 262 14.54 26.50 15.76
C THR A 262 13.29 26.42 16.63
N VAL A 263 12.27 25.67 16.22
CA VAL A 263 10.94 25.73 16.86
C VAL A 263 10.59 24.51 17.69
N CYS A 264 11.35 23.42 17.62
CA CYS A 264 11.02 22.21 18.37
C CYS A 264 11.18 22.41 19.88
N GLU A 265 10.05 22.46 20.57
CA GLU A 265 9.91 22.58 22.03
C GLU A 265 10.26 21.31 22.83
N GLN A 266 10.76 20.25 22.17
CA GLN A 266 11.20 19.00 22.80
C GLN A 266 10.13 18.25 23.62
N CYS A 267 8.84 18.52 23.37
CA CYS A 267 7.75 17.75 23.99
C CYS A 267 7.74 16.28 23.51
N ARG A 268 6.97 15.42 24.19
CA ARG A 268 6.91 13.96 23.89
C ARG A 268 5.74 13.55 22.99
N LEU A 269 4.86 14.46 22.58
CA LEU A 269 3.61 14.12 21.87
C LEU A 269 3.80 13.24 20.63
N CYS A 270 4.83 13.50 19.83
CA CYS A 270 5.14 12.70 18.64
C CYS A 270 5.53 11.24 18.94
N THR A 271 5.95 10.95 20.17
CA THR A 271 6.26 9.60 20.66
C THR A 271 5.07 8.97 21.35
N GLU A 272 4.35 9.73 22.17
CA GLU A 272 3.13 9.26 22.81
C GLU A 272 2.05 8.84 21.80
N LEU A 273 1.97 9.51 20.65
CA LEU A 273 1.06 9.15 19.56
C LEU A 273 1.68 8.19 18.52
N CYS A 274 2.94 7.77 18.70
CA CYS A 274 3.59 6.89 17.74
C CYS A 274 3.01 5.47 17.84
N PRO A 275 2.40 4.92 16.77
CA PRO A 275 1.77 3.59 16.83
C PRO A 275 2.76 2.47 17.14
N ARG A 276 4.03 2.62 16.74
CA ARG A 276 5.10 1.64 17.04
C ARG A 276 5.51 1.70 18.51
N HIS A 277 5.63 2.91 19.06
CA HIS A 277 5.87 3.10 20.49
C HIS A 277 4.77 2.47 21.33
N LEU A 278 3.51 2.73 20.97
CA LEU A 278 2.33 2.24 21.68
C LEU A 278 2.24 0.71 21.77
N ILE A 279 2.80 -0.02 20.81
CA ILE A 279 2.82 -1.49 20.84
C ILE A 279 4.11 -2.09 21.45
N GLY A 280 4.99 -1.25 21.99
CA GLY A 280 6.20 -1.65 22.71
C GLY A 280 7.50 -1.60 21.91
N HIS A 281 7.53 -0.98 20.71
CA HIS A 281 8.79 -0.73 20.00
C HIS A 281 9.50 0.49 20.60
N GLU A 282 10.84 0.51 20.62
CA GLU A 282 11.62 1.60 21.23
C GLU A 282 11.59 2.93 20.46
N LEU A 283 10.90 2.97 19.32
CA LEU A 283 10.82 4.15 18.44
C LEU A 283 10.33 5.39 19.21
N SER A 284 11.23 6.37 19.34
CA SER A 284 10.98 7.60 20.08
C SER A 284 11.23 8.81 19.19
N PRO A 285 10.27 9.23 18.33
CA PRO A 285 10.46 10.33 17.39
C PRO A 285 11.00 11.62 18.00
N HIS A 286 10.61 11.98 19.23
CA HIS A 286 11.11 13.20 19.90
C HIS A 286 12.62 13.14 20.16
N LEU A 287 13.11 11.97 20.61
CA LEU A 287 14.54 11.74 20.84
C LEU A 287 15.31 11.67 19.53
N LEU A 288 14.73 11.12 18.46
CA LEU A 288 15.35 11.13 17.13
C LEU A 288 15.50 12.54 16.56
N VAL A 289 14.47 13.38 16.70
CA VAL A 289 14.59 14.82 16.34
C VAL A 289 15.69 15.48 17.15
N ARG A 290 15.75 15.23 18.48
CA ARG A 290 16.79 15.77 19.35
C ARG A 290 18.18 15.30 18.95
N ALA A 291 18.36 14.02 18.66
CA ALA A 291 19.64 13.43 18.28
C ALA A 291 20.17 13.97 16.95
N VAL A 292 19.29 14.20 15.98
CA VAL A 292 19.67 14.79 14.68
C VAL A 292 19.99 16.28 14.81
N ASN A 293 19.22 17.05 15.60
CA ASN A 293 19.45 18.48 15.78
C ASN A 293 20.62 18.81 16.71
N TYR A 294 20.84 17.96 17.72
CA TYR A 294 21.83 18.13 18.78
C TYR A 294 22.58 16.81 18.96
N HIS A 295 23.65 16.61 18.18
CA HIS A 295 24.42 15.36 18.10
C HIS A 295 24.84 14.76 19.46
N GLN A 296 24.93 15.58 20.51
CA GLN A 296 25.22 15.13 21.89
C GLN A 296 24.18 14.17 22.47
N ALA A 297 22.93 14.19 21.98
CA ALA A 297 21.86 13.31 22.44
C ALA A 297 21.78 11.98 21.67
N ALA A 298 22.67 11.75 20.70
CA ALA A 298 22.63 10.57 19.84
C ALA A 298 23.37 9.39 20.47
N THR A 299 22.64 8.30 20.76
CA THR A 299 23.25 6.98 21.02
C THR A 299 23.02 6.07 19.81
N PRO A 300 23.93 5.11 19.53
CA PRO A 300 23.76 4.19 18.39
C PRO A 300 22.41 3.48 18.41
N GLN A 301 22.02 2.94 19.57
CA GLN A 301 20.74 2.22 19.73
C GLN A 301 19.52 3.11 19.45
N LEU A 302 19.54 4.36 19.93
CA LEU A 302 18.49 5.32 19.66
C LEU A 302 18.35 5.57 18.16
N LEU A 303 19.46 5.85 17.47
CA LEU A 303 19.43 6.10 16.02
C LEU A 303 18.91 4.89 15.25
N LEU A 304 19.36 3.69 15.60
CA LEU A 304 18.91 2.44 14.98
C LEU A 304 17.40 2.22 15.13
N SER A 305 16.78 2.69 16.23
CA SER A 305 15.33 2.59 16.42
C SER A 305 14.53 3.21 15.27
N ALA A 306 15.10 4.19 14.53
CA ALA A 306 14.49 4.80 13.36
C ALA A 306 14.12 3.79 12.25
N LEU A 307 14.84 2.67 12.18
CA LEU A 307 14.59 1.59 11.21
C LEU A 307 13.24 0.90 11.44
N THR A 308 12.70 0.94 12.66
CA THR A 308 11.41 0.33 13.04
C THR A 308 10.19 1.16 12.61
N CYS A 309 10.41 2.41 12.20
CA CYS A 309 9.35 3.34 11.81
C CYS A 309 8.58 2.89 10.57
N SER A 310 7.25 2.92 10.65
CA SER A 310 6.34 2.65 9.53
C SER A 310 6.03 3.86 8.66
N GLU A 311 6.57 5.04 9.01
CA GLU A 311 6.45 6.27 8.21
C GLU A 311 5.01 6.74 7.99
N CYS A 312 4.11 6.44 8.93
CA CYS A 312 2.68 6.78 8.91
C CYS A 312 2.35 8.28 9.07
N ASN A 313 3.34 9.16 9.23
CA ASN A 313 3.18 10.62 9.40
C ASN A 313 2.31 11.10 10.58
N VAL A 314 1.90 10.22 11.52
CA VAL A 314 1.17 10.65 12.75
C VAL A 314 1.93 11.75 13.50
N CYS A 315 3.24 11.57 13.64
CA CYS A 315 4.10 12.51 14.35
C CYS A 315 4.18 13.91 13.72
N GLU A 316 4.00 14.02 12.41
CA GLU A 316 4.02 15.29 11.66
C GLU A 316 2.61 15.89 11.54
N SER A 317 1.66 15.07 11.11
CA SER A 317 0.34 15.56 10.68
C SER A 317 -0.64 15.75 11.83
N VAL A 318 -0.41 15.09 12.98
CA VAL A 318 -1.34 15.11 14.12
C VAL A 318 -0.65 15.55 15.40
N ALA A 319 0.49 14.93 15.73
CA ALA A 319 1.07 15.05 17.06
C ALA A 319 1.84 16.35 17.31
N CYS A 320 2.55 16.88 16.31
CA CYS A 320 3.43 18.03 16.52
C CYS A 320 2.62 19.34 16.61
N PRO A 321 2.66 20.06 17.75
CA PRO A 321 1.92 21.32 17.91
C PRO A 321 2.57 22.48 17.16
N VAL A 322 3.90 22.45 17.02
CA VAL A 322 4.69 23.48 16.32
C VAL A 322 4.93 23.16 14.83
N GLY A 323 4.29 22.12 14.31
CA GLY A 323 4.25 21.84 12.87
C GLY A 323 5.56 21.35 12.22
N ILE A 324 6.53 20.85 13.00
CA ILE A 324 7.73 20.21 12.44
C ILE A 324 7.43 18.80 11.91
N SER A 325 8.38 18.21 11.17
CA SER A 325 8.25 16.87 10.60
C SER A 325 9.22 15.83 11.17
N PRO A 326 8.88 15.18 12.31
CA PRO A 326 9.69 14.09 12.84
C PRO A 326 9.81 12.91 11.86
N VAL A 327 8.78 12.64 11.06
CA VAL A 327 8.80 11.53 10.08
C VAL A 327 9.80 11.77 8.96
N ARG A 328 9.94 13.01 8.44
CA ARG A 328 10.93 13.32 7.40
C ARG A 328 12.34 13.22 7.94
N ILE A 329 12.59 13.73 9.14
CA ILE A 329 13.87 13.55 9.85
C ILE A 329 14.19 12.05 9.99
N ASN A 330 13.22 11.26 10.44
CA ASN A 330 13.37 9.81 10.54
C ASN A 330 13.64 9.14 9.19
N ARG A 331 13.00 9.58 8.09
CA ARG A 331 13.27 9.06 6.74
C ARG A 331 14.68 9.36 6.28
N MET A 332 15.21 10.56 6.57
CA MET A 332 16.61 10.91 6.29
C MET A 332 17.56 9.95 7.01
N LEU A 333 17.37 9.79 8.33
CA LEU A 333 18.17 8.87 9.13
C LEU A 333 18.05 7.41 8.66
N LYS A 334 16.84 6.96 8.33
CA LYS A 334 16.59 5.60 7.82
C LYS A 334 17.29 5.34 6.49
N ARG A 335 17.37 6.35 5.59
CA ARG A 335 18.13 6.25 4.33
C ARG A 335 19.62 6.07 4.61
N GLU A 336 20.18 6.87 5.50
CA GLU A 336 21.59 6.80 5.90
C GLU A 336 21.94 5.44 6.53
N LEU A 337 21.18 5.00 7.53
CA LEU A 337 21.41 3.74 8.22
C LEU A 337 21.30 2.52 7.30
N ARG A 338 20.36 2.55 6.34
CA ARG A 338 20.23 1.48 5.33
C ARG A 338 21.40 1.45 4.36
N ALA A 339 21.93 2.61 3.95
CA ALA A 339 23.13 2.66 3.11
C ALA A 339 24.36 2.07 3.83
N GLN A 340 24.39 2.18 5.16
CA GLN A 340 25.41 1.58 6.02
C GLN A 340 25.11 0.11 6.40
N HIS A 341 24.06 -0.51 5.83
CA HIS A 341 23.63 -1.88 6.13
C HIS A 341 23.36 -2.16 7.62
N GLN A 342 23.05 -1.12 8.39
CA GLN A 342 22.78 -1.24 9.81
C GLN A 342 21.46 -1.97 10.07
N ARG A 343 21.42 -2.70 11.18
CA ARG A 343 20.22 -3.43 11.63
C ARG A 343 19.91 -3.03 13.06
N TYR A 344 18.62 -2.90 13.35
CA TYR A 344 18.16 -2.68 14.71
C TYR A 344 17.99 -4.03 15.39
N GLU A 345 18.55 -4.16 16.58
CA GLU A 345 18.32 -5.27 17.50
C GLU A 345 17.88 -4.66 18.84
N GLY A 346 16.74 -5.08 19.34
CA GLY A 346 16.22 -4.55 20.60
C GLY A 346 14.97 -5.29 21.06
N PRO A 347 14.63 -5.16 22.35
CA PRO A 347 13.51 -5.87 22.93
C PRO A 347 12.16 -5.34 22.42
N LEU A 348 11.15 -6.20 22.51
CA LEU A 348 9.75 -5.78 22.43
C LEU A 348 9.22 -5.57 23.85
N HIS A 349 8.97 -4.33 24.22
CA HIS A 349 8.44 -3.96 25.54
C HIS A 349 6.94 -4.29 25.65
N PRO A 350 6.35 -4.29 26.86
CA PRO A 350 4.89 -4.31 27.01
C PRO A 350 4.22 -3.20 26.20
N ALA A 351 3.02 -3.48 25.68
CA ALA A 351 2.24 -2.45 24.99
C ALA A 351 1.75 -1.42 26.01
N ASP A 352 1.71 -0.15 25.60
CA ASP A 352 1.19 0.94 26.41
C ASP A 352 -0.34 0.76 26.56
N GLU A 353 -0.87 0.84 27.78
CA GLU A 353 -2.32 0.77 28.01
C GLU A 353 -3.07 1.88 27.27
N MET A 354 -2.43 3.03 27.08
CA MET A 354 -2.95 4.16 26.34
C MET A 354 -3.05 3.89 24.84
N ALA A 355 -2.49 2.79 24.32
CA ALA A 355 -2.67 2.40 22.92
C ALA A 355 -4.15 2.29 22.53
N LYS A 356 -5.03 1.93 23.48
CA LYS A 356 -6.49 1.87 23.27
C LYS A 356 -7.12 3.25 23.01
N TYR A 357 -6.50 4.32 23.50
CA TYR A 357 -7.07 5.68 23.50
C TYR A 357 -6.30 6.67 22.64
N ARG A 358 -5.06 6.35 22.25
CA ARG A 358 -4.15 7.25 21.51
C ARG A 358 -4.14 7.02 19.99
N LEU A 359 -4.87 6.02 19.49
CA LEU A 359 -5.13 5.90 18.05
C LEU A 359 -6.10 6.99 17.59
N ILE A 360 -5.97 7.42 16.34
CA ILE A 360 -6.60 8.67 15.88
C ILE A 360 -7.89 8.36 15.12
N PRO A 361 -9.08 8.80 15.58
CA PRO A 361 -10.30 8.63 14.81
C PRO A 361 -10.19 9.23 13.40
N ILE A 362 -10.60 8.48 12.37
CA ILE A 362 -10.44 8.90 10.97
C ILE A 362 -11.14 10.24 10.69
N LYS A 363 -12.33 10.47 11.26
CA LYS A 363 -13.05 11.75 11.14
C LYS A 363 -12.23 12.93 11.67
N ARG A 364 -11.54 12.76 12.81
CA ARG A 364 -10.66 13.79 13.39
C ARG A 364 -9.42 13.99 12.53
N LEU A 365 -8.86 12.90 11.97
CA LEU A 365 -7.73 12.98 11.05
C LEU A 365 -8.08 13.81 9.81
N ILE A 366 -9.20 13.53 9.13
CA ILE A 366 -9.64 14.29 7.94
C ILE A 366 -9.75 15.79 8.26
N ALA A 367 -10.39 16.15 9.37
CA ALA A 367 -10.50 17.55 9.80
C ALA A 367 -9.13 18.17 10.08
N LYS A 368 -8.24 17.48 10.81
CA LYS A 368 -6.88 17.95 11.13
C LYS A 368 -6.02 18.18 9.88
N LEU A 369 -6.23 17.38 8.84
CA LEU A 369 -5.52 17.49 7.57
C LEU A 369 -6.10 18.58 6.64
N GLY A 370 -7.22 19.22 7.00
CA GLY A 370 -7.89 20.22 6.16
C GLY A 370 -8.64 19.62 4.97
N LEU A 371 -9.04 18.36 5.05
CA LEU A 371 -9.59 17.61 3.90
C LEU A 371 -11.12 17.59 3.82
N ASN A 372 -11.84 18.23 4.74
CA ASN A 372 -13.31 18.14 4.80
C ASN A 372 -13.98 18.53 3.47
N ASP A 373 -13.54 19.64 2.86
CA ASP A 373 -14.12 20.16 1.62
C ASP A 373 -13.77 19.30 0.39
N TRP A 374 -12.77 18.43 0.53
CA TRP A 374 -12.21 17.60 -0.53
C TRP A 374 -12.51 16.11 -0.33
N TYR A 375 -13.22 15.75 0.73
CA TYR A 375 -13.55 14.37 1.05
C TYR A 375 -14.83 13.95 0.34
N HIS A 376 -14.69 13.20 -0.75
CA HIS A 376 -15.82 12.66 -1.49
C HIS A 376 -15.90 11.13 -1.40
N ASP A 377 -17.08 10.57 -1.70
CA ASP A 377 -17.34 9.13 -1.63
C ASP A 377 -16.70 8.32 -2.76
N ALA A 378 -16.40 8.96 -3.89
CA ALA A 378 -15.71 8.39 -5.05
C ALA A 378 -16.22 6.98 -5.42
N PRO A 379 -17.50 6.86 -5.85
CA PRO A 379 -18.13 5.58 -6.13
C PRO A 379 -17.44 4.82 -7.25
N PHE A 380 -17.57 3.49 -7.23
CA PHE A 380 -17.00 2.61 -8.22
C PHE A 380 -17.69 2.81 -9.56
N ASN A 381 -16.90 3.15 -10.58
CA ASN A 381 -17.32 3.24 -11.95
C ASN A 381 -16.89 1.96 -12.69
N PRO A 382 -17.83 1.18 -13.25
CA PRO A 382 -17.52 -0.05 -13.98
C PRO A 382 -16.92 0.19 -15.37
N PHE A 383 -16.81 1.44 -15.83
CA PHE A 383 -16.18 1.79 -17.10
C PHE A 383 -14.76 1.25 -17.18
N GLU A 384 -14.46 0.54 -18.27
CA GLU A 384 -13.12 0.00 -18.54
C GLU A 384 -12.41 0.88 -19.57
N PRO A 385 -11.45 1.72 -19.15
CA PRO A 385 -10.75 2.58 -20.09
C PRO A 385 -9.84 1.78 -21.03
N GLN A 386 -9.75 2.28 -22.26
CA GLN A 386 -8.98 1.72 -23.34
C GLN A 386 -7.95 2.76 -23.82
N PRO A 387 -6.79 2.88 -23.15
CA PRO A 387 -5.77 3.85 -23.55
C PRO A 387 -5.12 3.43 -24.87
N ASP A 388 -4.74 4.41 -25.68
CA ASP A 388 -4.01 4.19 -26.94
C ASP A 388 -2.54 3.87 -26.71
N ARG A 389 -2.00 4.25 -25.55
CA ARG A 389 -0.61 4.04 -25.17
C ARG A 389 -0.49 3.70 -23.69
N VAL A 390 0.40 2.77 -23.35
CA VAL A 390 0.79 2.46 -21.97
C VAL A 390 2.31 2.42 -21.83
N ILE A 391 2.82 2.87 -20.67
CA ILE A 391 4.24 2.84 -20.31
C ILE A 391 4.42 1.96 -19.08
N LEU A 392 4.92 0.75 -19.28
CA LEU A 392 5.10 -0.25 -18.23
C LEU A 392 6.52 -0.17 -17.68
N LEU A 393 6.66 0.39 -16.47
CA LEU A 393 7.97 0.48 -15.80
C LEU A 393 8.52 -0.91 -15.49
N LEU A 394 9.81 -1.14 -15.72
CA LEU A 394 10.51 -2.40 -15.43
C LEU A 394 10.72 -2.64 -13.93
N ARG A 395 10.71 -1.57 -13.12
CA ARG A 395 10.82 -1.62 -11.66
C ARG A 395 9.51 -1.19 -11.00
N GLN A 396 8.69 -2.17 -10.58
CA GLN A 396 7.39 -1.91 -9.91
C GLN A 396 7.23 -2.63 -8.55
N HIS A 397 8.32 -3.22 -8.04
CA HIS A 397 8.32 -3.99 -6.79
C HIS A 397 9.67 -3.91 -6.08
N ILE A 398 9.70 -4.37 -4.83
CA ILE A 398 10.96 -4.71 -4.14
C ILE A 398 11.66 -5.84 -4.91
N GLY A 399 12.98 -5.74 -5.01
CA GLY A 399 13.84 -6.74 -5.64
C GLY A 399 14.52 -6.23 -6.91
N ALA A 400 14.86 -7.16 -7.81
CA ALA A 400 15.48 -6.86 -9.10
C ALA A 400 14.47 -6.19 -10.06
N SER A 401 14.98 -5.43 -11.03
CA SER A 401 14.14 -4.91 -12.12
C SER A 401 13.88 -6.03 -13.14
N ALA A 402 12.71 -6.04 -13.77
CA ALA A 402 12.40 -6.99 -14.82
C ALA A 402 13.22 -6.70 -16.09
N ILE A 403 13.59 -7.75 -16.83
CA ILE A 403 14.30 -7.70 -18.09
C ILE A 403 13.28 -7.96 -19.21
N PRO A 404 13.17 -7.08 -20.23
CA PRO A 404 12.30 -7.29 -21.38
C PRO A 404 12.55 -8.63 -22.06
N CYS A 405 11.47 -9.35 -22.41
CA CYS A 405 11.51 -10.57 -23.22
C CYS A 405 10.87 -10.40 -24.60
N VAL A 406 10.59 -9.15 -24.97
CA VAL A 406 10.07 -8.72 -26.28
C VAL A 406 11.02 -7.68 -26.90
N GLN A 407 10.84 -7.41 -28.18
CA GLN A 407 11.61 -6.44 -28.96
C GLN A 407 10.70 -5.35 -29.53
N LYS A 408 11.30 -4.21 -29.90
CA LYS A 408 10.59 -3.14 -30.61
C LYS A 408 10.01 -3.68 -31.91
N GLY A 409 8.74 -3.41 -32.16
CA GLY A 409 7.99 -3.88 -33.33
C GLY A 409 7.17 -5.15 -33.07
N ASP A 410 7.39 -5.86 -31.96
CA ASP A 410 6.63 -7.06 -31.63
C ASP A 410 5.15 -6.73 -31.39
N ARG A 411 4.26 -7.57 -31.93
CA ARG A 411 2.84 -7.54 -31.59
C ARG A 411 2.64 -8.30 -30.29
N VAL A 412 1.98 -7.68 -29.33
CA VAL A 412 1.68 -8.26 -28.02
C VAL A 412 0.18 -8.29 -27.77
N VAL A 413 -0.27 -9.35 -27.12
CA VAL A 413 -1.65 -9.48 -26.65
C VAL A 413 -1.72 -9.22 -25.15
N ARG A 414 -2.83 -8.66 -24.68
CA ARG A 414 -3.05 -8.37 -23.27
C ARG A 414 -2.89 -9.64 -22.45
N GLY A 415 -2.00 -9.57 -21.46
CA GLY A 415 -1.64 -10.69 -20.60
C GLY A 415 -0.44 -11.50 -21.08
N GLN A 416 0.11 -11.23 -22.26
CA GLN A 416 1.40 -11.78 -22.65
C GLN A 416 2.50 -11.24 -21.72
N CYS A 417 3.39 -12.12 -21.25
CA CYS A 417 4.58 -11.71 -20.52
C CYS A 417 5.50 -10.93 -21.47
N ILE A 418 5.92 -9.73 -21.06
CA ILE A 418 6.77 -8.84 -21.85
C ILE A 418 8.09 -8.50 -21.14
N ALA A 419 8.19 -8.77 -19.85
CA ALA A 419 9.43 -8.73 -19.11
C ALA A 419 9.37 -9.72 -17.94
N ASP A 420 10.47 -10.40 -17.66
CA ASP A 420 10.58 -11.33 -16.54
C ASP A 420 11.78 -11.00 -15.66
N ILE A 421 11.81 -11.54 -14.44
CA ILE A 421 12.90 -11.35 -13.52
C ILE A 421 14.12 -12.19 -13.91
N PRO A 422 15.34 -11.75 -13.59
CA PRO A 422 16.51 -12.62 -13.64
C PRO A 422 16.27 -13.90 -12.84
N GLN A 423 16.90 -14.99 -13.28
CA GLN A 423 16.81 -16.26 -12.57
C GLN A 423 17.23 -16.09 -11.10
N ASP A 424 16.49 -16.74 -10.20
CA ASP A 424 16.67 -16.68 -8.73
C ASP A 424 16.58 -15.29 -8.08
N ALA A 425 16.23 -14.25 -8.84
CA ALA A 425 16.03 -12.93 -8.29
C ALA A 425 14.66 -12.78 -7.62
N LEU A 426 14.61 -11.95 -6.57
CA LEU A 426 13.34 -11.52 -5.99
C LEU A 426 12.64 -10.55 -6.96
N GLY A 427 11.43 -10.86 -7.38
CA GLY A 427 10.60 -9.94 -8.16
C GLY A 427 9.35 -10.58 -8.76
N ALA A 428 8.73 -9.95 -9.76
CA ALA A 428 7.56 -10.50 -10.44
C ALA A 428 7.52 -10.08 -11.92
N PRO A 429 7.13 -10.99 -12.84
CA PRO A 429 7.04 -10.69 -14.28
C PRO A 429 6.05 -9.57 -14.57
N ILE A 430 6.22 -8.91 -15.72
CA ILE A 430 5.38 -7.82 -16.24
C ILE A 430 4.69 -8.31 -17.51
N HIS A 431 3.43 -7.93 -17.65
CA HIS A 431 2.58 -8.36 -18.75
C HIS A 431 2.03 -7.17 -19.51
N ALA A 432 1.80 -7.34 -20.81
CA ALA A 432 1.12 -6.35 -21.64
C ALA A 432 -0.27 -6.06 -21.07
N SER A 433 -0.57 -4.79 -20.81
CA SER A 433 -1.85 -4.37 -20.23
C SER A 433 -2.93 -4.10 -21.29
N ILE A 434 -2.53 -3.97 -22.55
CA ILE A 434 -3.37 -3.79 -23.74
C ILE A 434 -2.84 -4.67 -24.88
N ASP A 435 -3.68 -4.94 -25.87
CA ASP A 435 -3.24 -5.45 -27.17
C ASP A 435 -2.56 -4.32 -27.95
N GLY A 436 -1.49 -4.61 -28.67
CA GLY A 436 -0.81 -3.59 -29.46
C GLY A 436 0.57 -3.99 -29.96
N ILE A 437 1.39 -2.99 -30.24
CA ILE A 437 2.76 -3.12 -30.74
C ILE A 437 3.72 -2.50 -29.73
N VAL A 438 4.83 -3.18 -29.46
CA VAL A 438 5.93 -2.64 -28.65
C VAL A 438 6.60 -1.50 -29.43
N HIS A 439 6.34 -0.27 -29.00
CA HIS A 439 6.82 0.92 -29.68
C HIS A 439 8.25 1.29 -29.28
N GLU A 440 8.58 1.12 -28.00
CA GLU A 440 9.86 1.52 -27.42
C GLU A 440 10.18 0.66 -26.20
N ILE A 441 11.47 0.36 -26.02
CA ILE A 441 12.03 -0.28 -24.83
C ILE A 441 13.21 0.59 -24.39
N THR A 442 13.20 1.02 -23.13
CA THR A 442 14.29 1.73 -22.47
C THR A 442 14.77 0.93 -21.26
N ASP A 443 15.85 1.39 -20.60
CA ASP A 443 16.34 0.79 -19.35
C ASP A 443 15.31 0.86 -18.20
N GLU A 444 14.31 1.73 -18.32
CA GLU A 444 13.33 1.98 -17.27
C GLU A 444 11.94 1.42 -17.59
N ALA A 445 11.57 1.28 -18.86
CA ALA A 445 10.19 1.00 -19.24
C ALA A 445 10.01 0.35 -20.62
N ILE A 446 8.85 -0.28 -20.82
CA ILE A 446 8.35 -0.72 -22.13
C ILE A 446 7.12 0.10 -22.49
N THR A 447 7.13 0.72 -23.68
CA THR A 447 5.97 1.42 -24.24
C THR A 447 5.23 0.50 -25.22
N VAL A 448 3.93 0.31 -24.99
CA VAL A 448 3.03 -0.40 -25.92
C VAL A 448 2.00 0.59 -26.45
N VAL A 449 1.81 0.59 -27.78
CA VAL A 449 0.81 1.40 -28.48
C VAL A 449 -0.25 0.47 -29.05
N ARG A 450 -1.52 0.81 -28.84
CA ARG A 450 -2.68 0.05 -29.33
C ARG A 450 -2.63 -0.07 -30.85
N GLY A 451 -2.96 -1.27 -31.36
CA GLY A 451 -3.04 -1.58 -32.78
C GLY A 451 -3.68 -2.93 -33.06
#